data_AF-A0A0Q9ET53-F1
#
_entry.id   AF-A0A0Q9ET53-F1
#
_cell.length_a   1.000
_cell.length_b   1.000
_cell.length_c   1.000
_cell.angle_alpha   90.00
_cell.angle_beta   90.00
_cell.angle_gamma   90.00
#
_symmetry.space_group_name_H-M   'P 1'
#
loop_
_entity.id
_entity.type
_entity.pdbx_description
1 polymer ?
#
loop_
_entity_poly.entity_id
_entity_poly.type
_entity_poly.pdbx_seq_one_letter_code
_entity_poly.pdbx_strand_id
1 'polypeptide(L)' 'MNATRRKPRGHDPAASPASEAEPAVNIVNLSDSEFAVLTALREIGYGQVEVVVHASQIVQITRSERVRVEEVRSRPR' A
#
# COMPACT_ATOMS: atom_id res chain seq x y z
N MET A 1 39.96 -7.39 -55.75
CA MET A 1 39.76 -6.22 -54.85
C MET A 1 38.63 -6.59 -53.93
N ASN A 2 38.94 -7.00 -52.70
CA ASN A 2 38.01 -7.71 -51.82
C ASN A 2 37.34 -6.76 -50.83
N ALA A 3 36.02 -6.90 -50.71
CA ALA A 3 35.13 -6.15 -49.84
C ALA A 3 35.52 -6.27 -48.35
N THR A 4 35.74 -5.12 -47.71
CA THR A 4 36.05 -5.01 -46.28
C THR A 4 34.77 -4.81 -45.46
N ARG A 5 34.52 -5.80 -44.62
CA ARG A 5 33.57 -5.92 -43.50
C ARG A 5 33.62 -4.73 -42.52
N ARG A 6 32.45 -4.28 -42.02
CA ARG A 6 32.18 -3.95 -40.59
C ARG A 6 30.68 -3.63 -40.34
N LYS A 7 30.01 -4.49 -39.56
CA LYS A 7 28.74 -4.26 -38.82
C LYS A 7 29.15 -3.59 -37.48
N PRO A 8 28.35 -2.72 -36.82
CA PRO A 8 27.39 -3.24 -35.84
C PRO A 8 26.18 -2.32 -35.50
N ARG A 9 25.20 -2.91 -34.77
CA ARG A 9 24.22 -2.28 -33.84
C ARG A 9 23.17 -1.37 -34.49
N GLY A 10 21.90 -1.42 -34.13
CA GLY A 10 21.25 -2.04 -32.99
C GLY A 10 20.01 -1.19 -32.71
N HIS A 11 18.85 -1.85 -32.68
CA HIS A 11 17.58 -1.44 -32.09
C HIS A 11 17.65 -0.14 -31.26
N ASP A 12 16.93 0.89 -31.70
CA ASP A 12 16.49 1.99 -30.83
C ASP A 12 15.11 1.61 -30.25
N PRO A 13 15.01 0.93 -29.10
CA PRO A 13 13.82 1.08 -28.29
C PRO A 13 13.95 2.45 -27.63
N ALA A 14 13.07 3.37 -28.03
CA ALA A 14 12.77 4.57 -27.26
C ALA A 14 12.77 4.21 -25.77
N ALA A 15 13.57 4.94 -25.00
CA ALA A 15 13.64 4.83 -23.56
C ALA A 15 12.21 4.85 -23.02
N SER A 16 11.70 3.66 -22.66
CA SER A 16 10.45 3.56 -21.93
C SER A 16 10.70 4.30 -20.61
N PRO A 17 9.87 5.27 -20.23
CA PRO A 17 10.06 5.98 -18.97
C PRO A 17 10.15 4.91 -17.89
N ALA A 18 11.23 4.98 -17.10
CA ALA A 18 11.46 4.09 -15.99
C ALA A 18 10.15 3.97 -15.22
N SER A 19 9.53 2.79 -15.34
CA SER A 19 8.39 2.40 -14.53
C SER A 19 8.86 2.62 -13.11
N GLU A 20 8.38 3.68 -12.46
CA GLU A 20 8.49 3.88 -11.02
C GLU A 20 8.17 2.52 -10.44
N ALA A 21 9.19 1.88 -9.87
CA ALA A 21 9.06 0.53 -9.37
C ALA A 21 7.93 0.59 -8.35
N GLU A 22 6.73 0.13 -8.74
CA GLU A 22 5.67 -0.14 -7.79
C GLU A 22 6.35 -1.01 -6.75
N PRO A 23 6.43 -0.58 -5.48
CA PRO A 23 7.11 -1.38 -4.49
C PRO A 23 6.40 -2.71 -4.54
N ALA A 24 7.13 -3.75 -4.93
CA ALA A 24 6.66 -5.11 -4.87
C ALA A 24 6.55 -5.42 -3.38
N VAL A 25 5.47 -4.94 -2.75
CA VAL A 25 5.18 -5.18 -1.35
C VAL A 25 4.90 -6.67 -1.29
N ASN A 26 5.92 -7.42 -0.89
CA ASN A 26 5.79 -8.85 -0.66
C ASN A 26 5.00 -9.02 0.64
N ILE A 27 3.66 -9.03 0.55
CA ILE A 27 2.70 -9.09 1.67
C ILE A 27 2.80 -10.42 2.47
N VAL A 28 3.68 -11.33 2.08
CA VAL A 28 3.70 -12.73 2.54
C VAL A 28 4.26 -12.87 3.97
N ASN A 29 4.96 -11.86 4.51
CA ASN A 29 5.52 -11.90 5.88
C ASN A 29 5.31 -10.56 6.60
N LEU A 30 4.07 -10.28 7.02
CA LEU A 30 3.78 -9.17 7.92
C LEU A 30 4.09 -9.56 9.37
N SER A 31 4.70 -8.65 10.12
CA SER A 31 4.69 -8.74 11.58
C SER A 31 3.27 -8.56 12.13
N ASP A 32 3.04 -9.04 13.35
CA ASP A 32 1.73 -8.93 14.02
C ASP A 32 1.23 -7.47 14.10
N SER A 33 2.16 -6.53 14.30
CA SER A 33 1.83 -5.11 14.39
C SER A 33 1.44 -4.50 13.03
N GLU A 34 2.12 -4.89 11.95
CA GLU A 34 1.76 -4.46 10.59
C GLU A 34 0.41 -5.05 10.18
N PHE A 35 0.17 -6.32 10.51
CA PHE A 35 -1.11 -6.96 10.30
C PHE A 35 -2.24 -6.26 11.07
N ALA A 36 -1.98 -5.84 12.32
CA ALA A 36 -2.95 -5.10 13.12
C ALA A 36 -3.29 -3.73 12.52
N VAL A 37 -2.30 -3.00 11.98
CA VAL A 37 -2.54 -1.73 11.28
C VAL A 37 -3.40 -1.95 10.05
N LEU A 38 -3.05 -2.93 9.20
CA LEU A 38 -3.83 -3.21 7.98
C LEU A 38 -5.25 -3.65 8.31
N THR A 39 -5.43 -4.46 9.36
CA THR A 39 -6.76 -4.86 9.83
C THR A 39 -7.56 -3.65 10.29
N ALA A 40 -6.97 -2.77 11.11
CA ALA A 40 -7.64 -1.55 11.55
C ALA A 40 -8.06 -0.65 10.38
N LEU A 41 -7.22 -0.52 9.34
CA LEU A 41 -7.53 0.24 8.13
C LEU A 41 -8.61 -0.42 7.25
N ARG A 42 -8.72 -1.76 7.26
CA ARG A 42 -9.75 -2.47 6.49
C ARG A 42 -11.11 -2.40 7.16
N GLU A 43 -11.12 -2.39 8.48
CA GLU A 43 -12.36 -2.35 9.25
C GLU A 43 -12.88 -0.92 9.43
N ILE A 44 -12.05 0.10 9.25
CA ILE A 44 -12.45 1.47 9.53
C ILE A 44 -13.51 1.96 8.56
N GLY A 45 -14.69 2.33 9.08
CA GLY A 45 -15.80 2.81 8.25
C GLY A 45 -15.64 4.29 7.90
N TYR A 46 -15.76 5.15 8.91
CA TYR A 46 -15.55 6.59 8.79
C TYR A 46 -14.87 7.11 10.06
N GLY A 47 -13.58 7.44 9.94
CA GLY A 47 -12.76 7.74 11.09
C GLY A 47 -11.30 7.94 10.74
N GLN A 48 -10.43 7.76 11.74
CA GLN A 48 -8.99 7.81 11.62
C GLN A 48 -8.32 6.63 12.34
N VAL A 49 -7.16 6.22 11.82
CA VAL A 49 -6.22 5.31 12.48
C VAL A 49 -4.93 6.10 12.71
N GLU A 50 -4.50 6.18 13.97
CA GLU A 50 -3.23 6.77 14.38
C GLU A 50 -2.25 5.66 14.76
N VAL A 51 -1.03 5.73 14.25
CA VAL A 51 0.03 4.74 14.51
C VAL A 51 1.23 5.45 15.13
N VAL A 52 1.66 4.99 16.30
CA VAL A 52 2.86 5.51 16.98
C VAL A 52 4.01 4.53 16.76
N VAL A 53 5.11 5.06 16.23
CA VAL A 53 6.33 4.30 15.97
C VAL A 53 7.43 4.81 16.89
N HIS A 54 8.11 3.89 17.58
CA HIS A 54 9.28 4.18 18.40
C HIS A 54 10.39 3.18 18.07
N ALA A 55 11.62 3.67 17.85
CA ALA A 55 12.76 2.84 17.47
C ALA A 55 12.48 1.86 16.29
N SER A 56 11.80 2.35 15.25
CA SER A 56 11.38 1.58 14.07
C SER A 56 10.41 0.43 14.36
N GLN A 57 9.73 0.45 15.50
CA GLN A 57 8.70 -0.52 15.88
C GLN A 57 7.38 0.19 16.14
N ILE A 58 6.28 -0.41 15.67
CA ILE A 58 4.93 0.05 16.00
C ILE A 58 4.68 -0.30 17.47
N VAL A 59 4.39 0.71 18.29
CA VAL A 59 4.16 0.55 19.74
C VAL A 59 2.73 0.85 20.15
N GLN A 60 1.98 1.57 19.33
CA GLN A 60 0.57 1.88 19.57
C GLN A 60 -0.20 2.04 18.26
N ILE A 61 -1.42 1.54 18.25
CA ILE A 61 -2.39 1.74 17.18
C ILE A 61 -3.68 2.22 17.85
N THR A 62 -4.17 3.39 17.44
CA THR A 62 -5.41 3.97 17.96
C THR A 62 -6.41 4.17 16.82
N ARG A 63 -7.59 3.55 16.92
CA ARG A 63 -8.68 3.70 15.96
C ARG A 63 -9.77 4.57 16.56
N SER A 64 -10.19 5.59 15.84
CA SER A 64 -11.27 6.48 16.23
C SER A 64 -12.29 6.57 15.11
N GLU A 65 -13.56 6.32 15.41
CA GLU A 65 -14.63 6.31 14.42
C GLU A 65 -15.79 7.19 14.82
N ARG A 66 -16.46 7.77 13.82
CA ARG A 66 -17.73 8.46 14.02
C ARG A 66 -18.85 7.60 13.46
N VAL A 67 -19.63 7.01 14.36
CA VAL A 67 -20.80 6.21 14.00
C VAL A 67 -22.02 7.13 13.94
N ARG A 68 -22.77 7.08 12.84
CA ARG A 68 -24.09 7.72 12.76
C ARG A 68 -25.06 6.86 13.56
N VAL A 69 -25.59 7.41 14.65
CA VAL A 69 -26.64 6.75 15.43
C VAL A 69 -27.97 7.01 14.72
N GLU A 70 -28.46 6.03 13.95
CA GLU A 70 -29.84 6.08 13.49
C GLU A 70 -30.74 5.84 14.71
N GLU A 71 -31.60 6.82 15.01
CA GLU A 71 -32.60 6.71 16.05
C GLU A 71 -33.62 5.65 15.62
N VAL A 72 -33.33 4.38 15.94
CA VAL A 72 -34.31 3.30 15.82
C VAL A 72 -35.43 3.67 16.77
N ARG A 73 -36.48 4.30 16.22
CA ARG A 73 -37.73 4.53 16.95
C ARG A 73 -38.26 3.18 17.36
N SER A 74 -37.92 2.76 18.57
CA SER A 74 -38.50 1.60 19.24
C SER A 74 -39.99 1.90 19.42
N ARG A 75 -40.81 1.46 18.46
CA ARG A 75 -42.25 1.36 18.69
C ARG A 75 -42.47 0.12 19.55
N PRO A 76 -42.93 0.24 20.80
CA PRO A 76 -43.39 -0.91 21.55
C PRO A 76 -44.64 -1.47 20.84
N ARG A 77 -44.68 -2.79 20.64
CA ARG A 77 -45.90 -3.54 20.35
C ARG A 77 -46.23 -4.39 21.55
#